data_AF-A0A084EL10-F1
#
_entry.id   AF-A0A084EL10-F1
#
_cell.length_a   1.000
_cell.length_b   1.000
_cell.length_c   1.000
_cell.angle_alpha   90.00
_cell.angle_beta   90.00
_cell.angle_gamma   90.00
#
_symmetry.space_group_name_H-M   'P 1'
#
loop_
_entity.id
_entity.type
_entity.pdbx_description
1 polymer ?
#
loop_
_entity_poly.entity_id
_entity_poly.type
_entity_poly.pdbx_seq_one_letter_code
_entity_poly.pdbx_strand_id
1 'polypeptide(L)'
;MRFILPLAEQLDRAAAELSAARPLSSRMALILIDNAFELMCHQRCLELIEEDSRLASPKLTLKDKLAGRGQNFDAKTSLLKRAGYFADVDVRSVQILHGYRNQLYHVGLRDDPVIGPLARLYLKLVLSYAPQLLRPVRFLRWEESLSRGEIIEHFPELAETRRYACKVDVSAFCMRVAARVDPDPLLLGNALAEHLIGLAGKSETDFGIIAKGRSGKDDPTQTLRRVQLEADTIAEVVRRHRERERQLKATQTPFEPFDPDRLSIARGSSVLIEANQRLLPEWKPRHKKLPFASWRRQAAKLRLGMDDLAVLDCYARLHQEIDDLDEVMAEPIQDMYGWHQYQEDLAMDRR
;
A
#
# COMPACT_ATOMS: atom_id res chain seq x y z
N MET A 1 7.35 -28.85 11.59
CA MET A 1 5.90 -28.64 11.43
C MET A 1 5.41 -27.34 12.06
N ARG A 2 6.16 -26.76 13.01
CA ARG A 2 5.97 -25.39 13.54
C ARG A 2 5.52 -24.31 12.55
N PHE A 3 5.83 -24.48 11.27
CA PHE A 3 5.59 -23.47 10.26
C PHE A 3 4.27 -23.65 9.48
N ILE A 4 3.85 -24.86 9.13
CA ILE A 4 2.70 -25.06 8.21
C ILE A 4 1.34 -24.93 8.92
N LEU A 5 1.25 -25.37 10.18
CA LEU A 5 -0.01 -25.29 10.95
C LEU A 5 -0.42 -23.84 11.19
N PRO A 6 0.46 -22.93 11.69
CA PRO A 6 0.09 -21.52 11.85
C PRO A 6 -0.29 -20.83 10.54
N LEU A 7 0.31 -21.24 9.41
CA LEU A 7 -0.09 -20.74 8.10
C LEU A 7 -1.50 -21.20 7.72
N ALA A 8 -1.78 -22.48 7.94
CA ALA A 8 -3.09 -23.06 7.63
C ALA A 8 -4.19 -22.41 8.48
N GLU A 9 -3.95 -22.25 9.78
CA GLU A 9 -4.86 -21.56 10.71
C GLU A 9 -5.12 -20.11 10.28
N GLN A 10 -4.08 -19.36 9.89
CA GLN A 10 -4.22 -17.98 9.45
C GLN A 10 -5.03 -17.87 8.15
N LEU A 11 -4.76 -18.72 7.16
CA LEU A 11 -5.47 -18.69 5.89
C LEU A 11 -6.92 -19.18 6.03
N ASP A 12 -7.17 -20.21 6.84
CA ASP A 12 -8.53 -20.67 7.16
C ASP A 12 -9.32 -19.59 7.90
N ARG A 13 -8.70 -18.94 8.89
CA ARG A 13 -9.35 -17.83 9.60
C ARG A 13 -9.60 -16.65 8.67
N ALA A 14 -8.65 -16.29 7.81
CA ALA A 14 -8.84 -15.22 6.85
C ALA A 14 -10.02 -15.49 5.90
N ALA A 15 -10.16 -16.73 5.41
CA ALA A 15 -11.29 -17.12 4.59
C ALA A 15 -12.62 -16.96 5.34
N ALA A 16 -12.70 -17.38 6.61
CA ALA A 16 -13.88 -17.20 7.43
C ALA A 16 -14.24 -15.71 7.65
N GLU A 17 -13.23 -14.87 7.89
CA GLU A 17 -13.44 -13.41 8.04
C GLU A 17 -13.91 -12.75 6.73
N LEU A 18 -13.37 -13.17 5.58
CA LEU A 18 -13.83 -12.68 4.28
C LEU A 18 -15.29 -13.04 4.02
N SER A 19 -15.71 -14.24 4.40
CA SER A 19 -17.10 -14.69 4.26
C SER A 19 -18.06 -13.97 5.21
N ALA A 20 -17.58 -13.44 6.34
CA ALA A 20 -18.37 -12.59 7.22
C ALA A 20 -18.67 -11.19 6.61
N ALA A 21 -17.85 -10.74 5.65
CA ALA A 21 -18.03 -9.50 4.87
C ALA A 21 -18.25 -8.21 5.68
N ARG A 22 -17.68 -8.12 6.90
CA ARG A 22 -17.71 -6.91 7.74
C ARG A 22 -16.42 -6.09 7.55
N PRO A 23 -16.43 -4.77 7.78
CA PRO A 23 -15.21 -3.95 7.68
C PRO A 23 -14.08 -4.45 8.58
N LEU A 24 -14.37 -4.72 9.87
CA LEU A 24 -13.38 -5.25 10.80
C LEU A 24 -12.84 -6.63 10.38
N SER A 25 -13.74 -7.51 9.93
CA SER A 25 -13.39 -8.83 9.42
C SER A 25 -12.50 -8.74 8.17
N SER A 26 -12.79 -7.82 7.25
CA SER A 26 -11.99 -7.62 6.04
C SER A 26 -10.56 -7.17 6.36
N ARG A 27 -10.41 -6.29 7.34
CA ARG A 27 -9.09 -5.88 7.85
C ARG A 27 -8.32 -7.03 8.48
N MET A 28 -9.00 -7.80 9.34
CA MET A 28 -8.39 -8.97 9.98
C MET A 28 -7.95 -9.99 8.93
N ALA A 29 -8.79 -10.25 7.92
CA ALA A 29 -8.42 -11.10 6.80
C ALA A 29 -7.17 -10.58 6.08
N LEU A 30 -7.11 -9.29 5.73
CA LEU A 30 -5.94 -8.71 5.06
C LEU A 30 -4.65 -8.93 5.86
N ILE A 31 -4.70 -8.68 7.18
CA ILE A 31 -3.54 -8.85 8.08
C ILE A 31 -3.11 -10.32 8.13
N LEU A 32 -4.06 -11.25 8.27
CA LEU A 32 -3.77 -12.69 8.36
C LEU A 32 -3.19 -13.23 7.04
N ILE A 33 -3.72 -12.79 5.89
CA ILE A 33 -3.24 -13.19 4.57
C ILE A 33 -1.81 -12.70 4.36
N ASP A 34 -1.56 -11.42 4.66
CA ASP A 34 -0.24 -10.79 4.52
C ASP A 34 0.80 -11.50 5.42
N ASN A 35 0.49 -11.67 6.70
CA ASN A 35 1.37 -12.35 7.65
C ASN A 35 1.68 -13.79 7.20
N ALA A 36 0.66 -14.54 6.75
CA ALA A 36 0.87 -15.90 6.24
C ALA A 36 1.79 -15.88 5.01
N PHE A 37 1.59 -14.96 4.08
CA PHE A 37 2.40 -14.87 2.87
C PHE A 37 3.84 -14.43 3.15
N GLU A 38 4.05 -13.46 4.05
CA GLU A 38 5.39 -13.05 4.51
C GLU A 38 6.17 -14.23 5.09
N LEU A 39 5.50 -15.01 5.94
CA LEU A 39 6.05 -16.23 6.51
C LEU A 39 6.44 -17.20 5.40
N MET A 40 5.54 -17.50 4.44
CA MET A 40 5.83 -18.41 3.32
C MET A 40 7.06 -17.96 2.53
N CYS A 41 7.15 -16.66 2.22
CA CYS A 41 8.29 -16.07 1.55
C CYS A 41 9.57 -16.21 2.36
N HIS A 42 9.51 -15.96 3.67
CA HIS A 42 10.66 -16.12 4.55
C HIS A 42 11.18 -17.55 4.58
N GLN A 43 10.28 -18.53 4.77
CA GLN A 43 10.66 -19.94 4.77
C GLN A 43 11.30 -20.35 3.44
N ARG A 44 10.72 -19.94 2.30
CA ARG A 44 11.29 -20.26 0.98
C ARG A 44 12.65 -19.60 0.77
N CYS A 45 12.86 -18.37 1.27
CA CYS A 45 14.17 -17.73 1.28
C CYS A 45 15.21 -18.53 2.08
N LEU A 46 14.84 -19.03 3.27
CA LEU A 46 15.74 -19.85 4.09
C LEU A 46 16.13 -21.15 3.37
N GLU A 47 15.15 -21.83 2.77
CA GLU A 47 15.38 -23.03 1.99
C GLU A 47 16.25 -22.77 0.76
N LEU A 48 16.02 -21.66 0.05
CA LEU A 48 16.83 -21.25 -1.09
C LEU A 48 18.29 -21.00 -0.68
N ILE A 49 18.52 -20.35 0.48
CA ILE A 49 19.86 -20.12 1.02
C ILE A 49 20.53 -21.44 1.41
N GLU A 50 19.78 -22.37 2.01
CA GLU A 50 20.29 -23.68 2.39
C GLU A 50 20.64 -24.51 1.14
N GLU A 51 19.76 -24.55 0.14
CA GLU A 51 19.98 -25.21 -1.15
C GLU A 51 21.23 -24.65 -1.84
N ASP A 52 21.39 -23.33 -1.89
CA ASP A 52 22.55 -22.66 -2.47
C ASP A 52 23.86 -23.00 -1.72
N SER A 53 23.80 -23.12 -0.38
CA SER A 53 24.97 -23.46 0.44
C SER A 53 25.49 -24.89 0.22
N ARG A 54 24.65 -25.78 -0.30
CA ARG A 54 25.01 -27.17 -0.63
C ARG A 54 25.57 -27.32 -2.04
N LEU A 55 25.50 -26.27 -2.87
CA LEU A 55 26.07 -26.30 -4.22
C LEU A 55 27.60 -26.23 -4.16
N ALA A 56 28.26 -26.92 -5.09
CA ALA A 56 29.72 -26.80 -5.27
C ALA A 56 30.15 -25.37 -5.62
N SER A 57 29.25 -24.57 -6.18
CA SER A 57 29.47 -23.15 -6.49
C SER A 57 28.21 -22.35 -6.12
N PRO A 58 28.15 -21.81 -4.88
CA PRO A 58 27.04 -20.98 -4.42
C PRO A 58 26.86 -19.74 -5.31
N LYS A 59 25.62 -19.43 -5.68
CA LYS A 59 25.24 -18.31 -6.55
C LYS A 59 24.74 -17.10 -5.76
N LEU A 60 24.26 -17.28 -4.53
CA LEU A 60 23.75 -16.17 -3.72
C LEU A 60 24.87 -15.37 -3.08
N THR A 61 24.80 -14.04 -3.21
CA THR A 61 25.72 -13.13 -2.55
C THR A 61 25.46 -13.04 -1.05
N LEU A 62 26.41 -12.48 -0.29
CA LEU A 62 26.19 -12.18 1.14
C LEU A 62 24.97 -11.26 1.33
N LYS A 63 24.79 -10.27 0.44
CA LYS A 63 23.65 -9.36 0.45
C LYS A 63 22.33 -10.10 0.27
N ASP A 64 22.27 -11.08 -0.63
CA ASP A 64 21.08 -11.92 -0.82
C ASP A 64 20.75 -12.74 0.41
N LYS A 65 21.77 -13.34 1.04
CA LYS A 65 21.60 -14.15 2.26
C LYS A 65 21.11 -13.29 3.43
N LEU A 66 21.59 -12.06 3.56
CA LEU A 66 21.11 -11.10 4.55
C LEU A 66 19.68 -10.64 4.25
N ALA A 67 19.36 -10.37 2.99
CA ALA A 67 18.00 -10.00 2.57
C ALA A 67 16.98 -11.11 2.90
N GLY A 68 17.29 -12.37 2.58
CA GLY A 68 16.39 -13.50 2.84
C GLY A 68 16.16 -13.78 4.33
N ARG A 69 17.17 -13.56 5.17
CA ARG A 69 17.10 -13.74 6.63
C ARG A 69 16.56 -12.52 7.38
N GLY A 70 16.64 -11.34 6.78
CA GLY A 70 16.25 -10.08 7.41
C GLY A 70 14.73 -9.94 7.58
N GLN A 71 14.29 -8.85 8.20
CA GLN A 71 12.87 -8.57 8.43
C GLN A 71 12.19 -7.89 7.25
N ASN A 72 12.92 -7.18 6.40
CA ASN A 72 12.37 -6.46 5.25
C ASN A 72 11.67 -7.44 4.27
N PHE A 73 10.39 -7.24 4.01
CA PHE A 73 9.59 -8.09 3.12
C PHE A 73 9.90 -7.86 1.64
N ASP A 74 10.02 -6.59 1.20
CA ASP A 74 10.40 -6.23 -0.18
C ASP A 74 11.72 -6.86 -0.63
N ALA A 75 12.69 -6.93 0.28
CA ALA A 75 13.98 -7.54 0.01
C ALA A 75 13.84 -9.06 -0.24
N LYS A 76 12.90 -9.74 0.44
CA LYS A 76 12.62 -11.17 0.26
C LYS A 76 11.88 -11.42 -1.05
N THR A 77 10.81 -10.67 -1.34
CA THR A 77 10.06 -10.81 -2.60
C THR A 77 10.96 -10.53 -3.81
N SER A 78 11.85 -9.55 -3.71
CA SER A 78 12.87 -9.26 -4.73
C SER A 78 13.87 -10.41 -4.93
N LEU A 79 14.30 -11.08 -3.85
CA LEU A 79 15.16 -12.26 -3.92
C LEU A 79 14.44 -13.44 -4.59
N LEU A 80 13.20 -13.72 -4.16
CA LEU A 80 12.39 -14.81 -4.71
C LEU A 80 12.03 -14.60 -6.18
N LYS A 81 11.80 -13.35 -6.59
CA LYS A 81 11.67 -12.96 -8.01
C LYS A 81 12.92 -13.32 -8.80
N ARG A 82 14.11 -12.89 -8.36
CA ARG A 82 15.39 -13.23 -9.03
C ARG A 82 15.63 -14.74 -9.11
N ALA A 83 15.11 -15.48 -8.14
CA ALA A 83 15.18 -16.94 -8.10
C ALA A 83 14.07 -17.64 -8.90
N GLY A 84 13.19 -16.89 -9.59
CA GLY A 84 12.17 -17.42 -10.50
C GLY A 84 10.88 -17.89 -9.83
N TYR A 85 10.62 -17.53 -8.57
CA TYR A 85 9.37 -17.87 -7.90
C TYR A 85 8.24 -16.89 -8.22
N PHE A 86 8.54 -15.65 -8.59
CA PHE A 86 7.50 -14.66 -8.88
C PHE A 86 7.70 -14.05 -10.26
N ALA A 87 6.57 -13.77 -10.94
CA ALA A 87 6.56 -12.87 -12.08
C ALA A 87 6.62 -11.39 -11.61
N ASP A 88 7.04 -10.50 -12.50
CA ASP A 88 7.21 -9.07 -12.21
C ASP A 88 5.91 -8.39 -11.77
N VAL A 89 4.81 -8.71 -12.45
CA VAL A 89 3.47 -8.17 -12.17
C VAL A 89 2.99 -8.56 -10.77
N ASP A 90 3.34 -9.75 -10.32
CA ASP A 90 2.89 -10.28 -9.04
C ASP A 90 3.65 -9.68 -7.87
N VAL A 91 4.96 -9.45 -8.00
CA VAL A 91 5.73 -8.75 -6.96
C VAL A 91 5.16 -7.35 -6.73
N ARG A 92 4.88 -6.61 -7.81
CA ARG A 92 4.29 -5.27 -7.69
C ARG A 92 2.92 -5.33 -7.01
N SER A 93 2.09 -6.30 -7.38
CA SER A 93 0.75 -6.49 -6.80
C SER A 93 0.82 -6.82 -5.31
N VAL A 94 1.70 -7.74 -4.91
CA VAL A 94 1.99 -8.07 -3.51
C VAL A 94 2.42 -6.83 -2.75
N GLN A 95 3.31 -6.02 -3.30
CA GLN A 95 3.80 -4.81 -2.64
C GLN A 95 2.69 -3.78 -2.43
N ILE A 96 1.80 -3.60 -3.41
CA ILE A 96 0.62 -2.74 -3.28
C ILE A 96 -0.26 -3.26 -2.12
N LEU A 97 -0.58 -4.55 -2.10
CA LEU A 97 -1.46 -5.16 -1.10
C LEU A 97 -0.84 -5.13 0.32
N HIS A 98 0.46 -5.36 0.42
CA HIS A 98 1.23 -5.21 1.66
C HIS A 98 1.22 -3.76 2.15
N GLY A 99 1.29 -2.78 1.23
CA GLY A 99 1.13 -1.35 1.54
C GLY A 99 -0.20 -1.05 2.24
N TYR A 100 -1.31 -1.59 1.73
CA TYR A 100 -2.63 -1.46 2.37
C TYR A 100 -2.66 -2.05 3.78
N ARG A 101 -2.02 -3.20 4.00
CA ARG A 101 -1.89 -3.78 5.35
C ARG A 101 -1.14 -2.84 6.29
N ASN A 102 -0.07 -2.20 5.83
CA ASN A 102 0.69 -1.24 6.65
C ASN A 102 -0.13 0.03 6.96
N GLN A 103 -0.96 0.48 6.02
CA GLN A 103 -1.86 1.61 6.23
C GLN A 103 -2.93 1.34 7.28
N LEU A 104 -3.41 0.10 7.44
CA LEU A 104 -4.39 -0.25 8.48
C LEU A 104 -3.94 0.09 9.92
N TYR A 105 -2.63 0.23 10.15
CA TYR A 105 -2.08 0.62 11.44
C TYR A 105 -1.95 2.14 11.64
N HIS A 106 -2.03 2.93 10.56
CA HIS A 106 -1.58 4.32 10.54
C HIS A 106 -2.57 5.31 9.92
N VAL A 107 -3.45 4.85 9.03
CA VAL A 107 -4.38 5.69 8.27
C VAL A 107 -5.79 5.16 8.55
N GLY A 108 -6.70 6.06 8.93
CA GLY A 108 -8.05 5.72 9.38
C GLY A 108 -8.95 5.09 8.30
N LEU A 109 -10.27 5.11 8.54
CA LEU A 109 -11.32 4.44 7.75
C LEU A 109 -11.44 4.85 6.24
N ARG A 110 -10.49 5.60 5.66
CA ARG A 110 -10.59 6.18 4.31
C ARG A 110 -10.71 5.12 3.21
N ASP A 111 -9.90 4.06 3.32
CA ASP A 111 -9.83 3.00 2.31
C ASP A 111 -10.63 1.74 2.70
N ASP A 112 -11.36 1.78 3.83
CA ASP A 112 -12.20 0.67 4.31
C ASP A 112 -13.10 0.04 3.25
N PRO A 113 -13.78 0.81 2.37
CA PRO A 113 -14.67 0.24 1.37
C PRO A 113 -14.00 -0.75 0.40
N VAL A 114 -12.68 -0.65 0.21
CA VAL A 114 -11.93 -1.50 -0.72
C VAL A 114 -11.13 -2.62 -0.05
N ILE A 115 -10.99 -2.61 1.28
CA ILE A 115 -10.17 -3.59 2.01
C ILE A 115 -10.67 -5.03 1.79
N GLY A 116 -12.00 -5.25 1.79
CA GLY A 116 -12.58 -6.57 1.54
C GLY A 116 -12.22 -7.12 0.14
N PRO A 117 -12.52 -6.38 -0.95
CA PRO A 117 -12.11 -6.76 -2.30
C PRO A 117 -10.59 -6.97 -2.45
N LEU A 118 -9.76 -6.09 -1.88
CA LEU A 118 -8.30 -6.23 -1.92
C LEU A 118 -7.81 -7.48 -1.19
N ALA A 119 -8.36 -7.78 -0.01
CA ALA A 119 -8.03 -8.98 0.74
C ALA A 119 -8.41 -10.26 -0.01
N ARG A 120 -9.55 -10.28 -0.75
CA ARG A 120 -9.93 -11.41 -1.61
C ARG A 120 -8.93 -11.63 -2.74
N LEU A 121 -8.53 -10.56 -3.42
CA LEU A 121 -7.50 -10.62 -4.44
C LEU A 121 -6.17 -11.13 -3.86
N TYR A 122 -5.79 -10.63 -2.69
CA TYR A 122 -4.56 -11.05 -2.03
C TYR A 122 -4.61 -12.53 -1.67
N LEU A 123 -5.71 -13.02 -1.09
CA LEU A 123 -5.88 -14.45 -0.79
C LEU A 123 -5.73 -15.29 -2.06
N LYS A 124 -6.40 -14.93 -3.15
CA LYS A 124 -6.29 -15.62 -4.44
C LYS A 124 -4.83 -15.72 -4.91
N LEU A 125 -4.09 -14.61 -4.84
CA LEU A 125 -2.68 -14.55 -5.20
C LEU A 125 -1.82 -15.43 -4.30
N VAL A 126 -2.01 -15.35 -2.98
CA VAL A 126 -1.30 -16.17 -1.98
C VAL A 126 -1.54 -17.65 -2.21
N LEU A 127 -2.79 -18.06 -2.43
CA LEU A 127 -3.15 -19.46 -2.68
C LEU A 127 -2.56 -19.98 -4.00
N SER A 128 -2.45 -19.15 -5.05
CA SER A 128 -1.75 -19.56 -6.29
C SER A 128 -0.27 -19.81 -6.09
N TYR A 129 0.35 -19.14 -5.11
CA TYR A 129 1.77 -19.22 -4.84
C TYR A 129 2.15 -20.17 -3.71
N ALA A 130 1.22 -20.54 -2.83
CA ALA A 130 1.49 -21.43 -1.72
C ALA A 130 2.11 -22.78 -2.14
N PRO A 131 1.65 -23.49 -3.19
CA PRO A 131 2.23 -24.79 -3.57
C PRO A 131 3.72 -24.74 -3.95
N GLN A 132 4.16 -23.64 -4.58
CA GLN A 132 5.55 -23.47 -4.99
C GLN A 132 6.44 -22.93 -3.86
N LEU A 133 5.88 -22.14 -2.94
CA LEU A 133 6.60 -21.60 -1.79
C LEU A 133 6.75 -22.63 -0.67
N LEU A 134 5.73 -23.48 -0.47
CA LEU A 134 5.63 -24.49 0.57
C LEU A 134 5.86 -25.89 0.01
N ARG A 135 7.03 -26.14 -0.62
CA ARG A 135 7.38 -27.45 -1.18
C ARG A 135 6.86 -28.61 -0.31
N PRO A 136 6.42 -29.75 -0.89
CA PRO A 136 5.90 -30.87 -0.12
C PRO A 136 6.91 -31.25 0.97
N VAL A 137 6.55 -30.98 2.23
CA VAL A 137 7.46 -31.20 3.36
C VAL A 137 7.64 -32.70 3.49
N ARG A 138 8.77 -33.22 2.96
CA ARG A 138 8.97 -34.67 2.73
C ARG A 138 9.12 -35.49 4.01
N PHE A 139 9.25 -34.86 5.17
CA PHE A 139 9.41 -35.54 6.44
C PHE A 139 8.69 -34.76 7.54
N LEU A 140 7.46 -35.18 7.85
CA LEU A 140 6.78 -34.79 9.08
C LEU A 140 7.50 -35.48 10.25
N ARG A 141 8.52 -34.82 10.82
CA ARG A 141 9.01 -35.21 12.14
C ARG A 141 7.92 -34.81 13.15
N TRP A 142 7.37 -35.80 13.84
CA TRP A 142 6.22 -35.68 14.75
C TRP A 142 6.46 -34.60 15.81
N GLU A 143 5.49 -33.69 15.94
CA GLU A 143 5.39 -32.68 17.00
C GLU A 143 4.11 -32.94 17.82
N GLU A 144 4.01 -32.38 19.04
CA GLU A 144 2.92 -32.64 19.99
C GLU A 144 1.52 -32.24 19.47
N SER A 145 1.40 -31.23 18.60
CA SER A 145 0.11 -30.80 18.02
C SER A 145 -0.54 -31.85 17.10
N LEU A 146 0.25 -32.70 16.42
CA LEU A 146 -0.28 -33.86 15.68
C LEU A 146 -0.96 -34.88 16.61
N SER A 147 -0.49 -34.98 17.85
CA SER A 147 -1.07 -35.91 18.82
C SER A 147 -2.44 -35.45 19.33
N ARG A 148 -2.76 -34.16 19.17
CA ARG A 148 -4.04 -33.55 19.55
C ARG A 148 -5.05 -33.46 18.41
N GLY A 149 -4.64 -33.77 17.18
CA GLY A 149 -5.54 -33.85 16.01
C GLY A 149 -5.86 -32.53 15.31
N GLU A 150 -5.41 -31.38 15.83
CA GLU A 150 -5.71 -30.03 15.30
C GLU A 150 -5.36 -29.86 13.81
N ILE A 151 -4.22 -30.42 13.38
CA ILE A 151 -3.79 -30.35 11.98
C ILE A 151 -4.66 -31.18 11.02
N ILE A 152 -5.42 -32.17 11.51
CA ILE A 152 -6.32 -32.99 10.69
C ILE A 152 -7.48 -32.15 10.17
N GLU A 153 -7.92 -31.13 10.92
CA GLU A 153 -8.98 -30.21 10.49
C GLU A 153 -8.60 -29.48 9.20
N HIS A 154 -7.32 -29.10 9.08
CA HIS A 154 -6.78 -28.41 7.91
C HIS A 154 -6.32 -29.38 6.82
N PHE A 155 -5.87 -30.58 7.20
CA PHE A 155 -5.30 -31.61 6.32
C PHE A 155 -5.91 -32.98 6.64
N PRO A 156 -7.13 -33.26 6.16
CA PRO A 156 -7.85 -34.49 6.49
C PRO A 156 -7.15 -35.75 5.97
N GLU A 157 -6.32 -35.63 4.92
CA GLU A 157 -5.50 -36.74 4.41
C GLU A 157 -4.54 -37.33 5.46
N LEU A 158 -4.26 -36.57 6.53
CA LEU A 158 -3.40 -36.98 7.64
C LEU A 158 -4.07 -37.99 8.58
N ALA A 159 -5.40 -38.11 8.57
CA ALA A 159 -6.14 -38.97 9.50
C ALA A 159 -5.83 -40.46 9.33
N GLU A 160 -5.59 -40.89 8.08
CA GLU A 160 -5.41 -42.29 7.71
C GLU A 160 -3.93 -42.66 7.50
N THR A 161 -3.01 -41.69 7.52
CA THR A 161 -1.62 -41.93 7.16
C THR A 161 -0.77 -42.45 8.31
N ARG A 162 0.06 -43.48 8.04
CA ARG A 162 1.06 -43.97 9.00
C ARG A 162 2.16 -42.94 9.23
N ARG A 163 2.72 -42.98 10.46
CA ARG A 163 3.62 -41.97 11.04
C ARG A 163 4.74 -41.42 10.13
N TYR A 164 5.33 -42.19 9.23
CA TYR A 164 6.57 -41.77 8.55
C TYR A 164 6.49 -41.58 7.04
N ALA A 165 5.30 -41.67 6.45
CA ALA A 165 5.12 -41.63 4.99
C ALA A 165 4.31 -40.44 4.47
N CYS A 166 3.87 -39.57 5.37
CA CYS A 166 2.86 -38.58 5.04
C CYS A 166 3.46 -37.32 4.40
N LYS A 167 2.79 -36.85 3.34
CA LYS A 167 3.01 -35.56 2.68
C LYS A 167 1.73 -34.75 2.81
N VAL A 168 1.88 -33.50 3.21
CA VAL A 168 0.79 -32.53 3.20
C VAL A 168 0.48 -32.13 1.76
N ASP A 169 -0.79 -32.18 1.37
CA ASP A 169 -1.24 -31.70 0.06
C ASP A 169 -1.63 -30.21 0.16
N VAL A 170 -0.63 -29.35 -0.04
CA VAL A 170 -0.81 -27.89 -0.03
C VAL A 170 -1.80 -27.44 -1.10
N SER A 171 -1.82 -28.09 -2.27
CA SER A 171 -2.75 -27.74 -3.33
C SER A 171 -4.19 -28.05 -2.94
N ALA A 172 -4.44 -29.24 -2.36
CA ALA A 172 -5.75 -29.60 -1.84
C ALA A 172 -6.22 -28.67 -0.72
N PHE A 173 -5.32 -28.29 0.19
CA PHE A 173 -5.59 -27.28 1.20
C PHE A 173 -5.99 -25.93 0.57
N CYS A 174 -5.20 -25.42 -0.39
CA CYS A 174 -5.50 -24.14 -1.04
C CYS A 174 -6.87 -24.16 -1.73
N MET A 175 -7.23 -25.27 -2.39
CA MET A 175 -8.56 -25.43 -2.99
C MET A 175 -9.68 -25.38 -1.94
N ARG A 176 -9.50 -26.00 -0.76
CA ARG A 176 -10.47 -25.93 0.34
C ARG A 176 -10.61 -24.51 0.90
N VAL A 177 -9.50 -23.79 1.10
CA VAL A 177 -9.52 -22.40 1.55
C VAL A 177 -10.27 -21.53 0.54
N ALA A 178 -9.95 -21.66 -0.75
CA ALA A 178 -10.59 -20.90 -1.82
C ALA A 178 -12.10 -21.16 -1.87
N ALA A 179 -12.53 -22.42 -1.72
CA ALA A 179 -13.94 -22.80 -1.77
C ALA A 179 -14.80 -22.24 -0.60
N ARG A 180 -14.18 -21.81 0.50
CA ARG A 180 -14.89 -21.20 1.64
C ARG A 180 -15.20 -19.73 1.43
N VAL A 181 -14.53 -19.08 0.50
CA VAL A 181 -14.73 -17.66 0.19
C VAL A 181 -15.75 -17.57 -0.94
N ASP A 182 -16.86 -16.89 -0.69
CA ASP A 182 -17.91 -16.68 -1.68
C ASP A 182 -17.33 -16.08 -2.97
N PRO A 183 -17.57 -16.69 -4.15
CA PRO A 183 -16.98 -16.23 -5.40
C PRO A 183 -17.23 -14.75 -5.75
N ASP A 184 -18.35 -14.10 -5.37
CA ASP A 184 -18.49 -12.65 -5.60
C ASP A 184 -19.75 -11.96 -5.00
N PRO A 185 -19.63 -10.83 -4.25
CA PRO A 185 -20.72 -9.86 -4.15
C PRO A 185 -20.55 -8.60 -5.00
N LEU A 186 -19.31 -8.24 -5.38
CA LEU A 186 -18.97 -7.01 -6.14
C LEU A 186 -17.65 -7.26 -6.87
N LEU A 187 -17.71 -7.34 -8.21
CA LEU A 187 -16.52 -7.41 -9.07
C LEU A 187 -15.47 -6.39 -8.59
N LEU A 188 -14.23 -6.82 -8.34
CA LEU A 188 -13.13 -6.00 -7.82
C LEU A 188 -13.08 -4.62 -8.51
N GLY A 189 -13.14 -4.61 -9.84
CA GLY A 189 -13.14 -3.39 -10.64
C GLY A 189 -14.27 -2.40 -10.32
N ASN A 190 -15.46 -2.89 -9.94
CA ASN A 190 -16.58 -2.04 -9.51
C ASN A 190 -16.28 -1.38 -8.17
N ALA A 191 -15.85 -2.15 -7.17
CA ALA A 191 -15.57 -1.62 -5.83
C ALA A 191 -14.43 -0.59 -5.86
N LEU A 192 -13.34 -0.89 -6.58
CA LEU A 192 -12.21 0.04 -6.73
C LEU A 192 -12.61 1.29 -7.54
N ALA A 193 -13.44 1.15 -8.58
CA ALA A 193 -13.93 2.29 -9.35
C ALA A 193 -14.83 3.22 -8.51
N GLU A 194 -15.75 2.65 -7.74
CA GLU A 194 -16.66 3.43 -6.88
C GLU A 194 -15.90 4.22 -5.82
N HIS A 195 -14.93 3.57 -5.18
CA HIS A 195 -14.08 4.22 -4.19
C HIS A 195 -13.28 5.39 -4.81
N LEU A 196 -12.61 5.20 -5.94
CA LEU A 196 -11.88 6.27 -6.63
C LEU A 196 -12.80 7.41 -7.10
N ILE A 197 -14.01 7.11 -7.57
CA ILE A 197 -15.00 8.13 -7.94
C ILE A 197 -15.38 8.95 -6.70
N GLY A 198 -15.58 8.30 -5.55
CA GLY A 198 -15.81 8.95 -4.27
C GLY A 198 -14.65 9.85 -3.85
N LEU A 199 -13.41 9.35 -3.91
CA LEU A 199 -12.21 10.12 -3.62
C LEU A 199 -12.06 11.33 -4.54
N ALA A 200 -12.24 11.16 -5.85
CA ALA A 200 -12.21 12.26 -6.80
C ALA A 200 -13.35 13.28 -6.57
N GLY A 201 -14.52 12.82 -6.11
CA GLY A 201 -15.64 13.67 -5.68
C GLY A 201 -15.28 14.54 -4.47
N LYS A 202 -14.69 13.91 -3.46
CA LYS A 202 -14.21 14.61 -2.26
C LYS A 202 -13.12 15.61 -2.60
N SER A 203 -12.08 15.19 -3.32
CA SER A 203 -10.97 16.05 -3.75
C SER A 203 -11.45 17.26 -4.58
N GLU A 204 -12.43 17.09 -5.46
CA GLU A 204 -13.04 18.21 -6.20
C GLU A 204 -13.82 19.16 -5.28
N THR A 205 -14.54 18.62 -4.29
CA THR A 205 -15.27 19.42 -3.30
C THR A 205 -14.31 20.24 -2.45
N ASP A 206 -13.25 19.61 -1.96
CA ASP A 206 -12.19 20.21 -1.16
C ASP A 206 -11.46 21.30 -1.96
N PHE A 207 -11.12 21.03 -3.22
CA PHE A 207 -10.58 22.05 -4.12
C PHE A 207 -11.53 23.22 -4.33
N GLY A 208 -12.85 22.97 -4.35
CA GLY A 208 -13.89 23.99 -4.45
C GLY A 208 -13.80 25.10 -3.40
N ILE A 209 -13.28 24.79 -2.21
CA ILE A 209 -13.04 25.75 -1.12
C ILE A 209 -12.02 26.81 -1.54
N ILE A 210 -10.95 26.38 -2.19
CA ILE A 210 -9.83 27.26 -2.57
C ILE A 210 -9.92 27.74 -4.01
N ALA A 211 -10.75 27.13 -4.85
CA ALA A 211 -10.75 27.28 -6.31
C ALA A 211 -10.74 28.74 -6.79
N LYS A 212 -11.51 29.60 -6.12
CA LYS A 212 -11.67 31.02 -6.49
C LYS A 212 -10.70 31.97 -5.77
N GLY A 213 -9.77 31.43 -4.99
CA GLY A 213 -8.83 32.19 -4.17
C GLY A 213 -9.52 33.08 -3.12
N ARG A 214 -8.73 33.88 -2.39
CA ARG A 214 -9.26 34.82 -1.37
C ARG A 214 -10.11 35.94 -1.99
N SER A 215 -9.92 36.23 -3.28
CA SER A 215 -10.69 37.24 -4.01
C SER A 215 -12.12 36.79 -4.35
N GLY A 216 -12.38 35.47 -4.31
CA GLY A 216 -13.61 34.86 -4.81
C GLY A 216 -13.77 34.95 -6.34
N LYS A 217 -12.73 35.37 -7.07
CA LYS A 217 -12.76 35.65 -8.52
C LYS A 217 -11.62 34.99 -9.30
N ASP A 218 -10.68 34.31 -8.63
CA ASP A 218 -9.55 33.68 -9.32
C ASP A 218 -10.05 32.57 -10.26
N ASP A 219 -9.36 32.40 -11.39
CA ASP A 219 -9.59 31.26 -12.28
C ASP A 219 -9.15 29.94 -11.60
N PRO A 220 -10.02 28.92 -11.51
CA PRO A 220 -9.68 27.66 -10.85
C PRO A 220 -8.44 26.96 -11.42
N THR A 221 -8.18 27.06 -12.72
CA THR A 221 -6.99 26.42 -13.32
C THR A 221 -5.71 27.15 -12.90
N GLN A 222 -5.75 28.49 -12.85
CA GLN A 222 -4.64 29.28 -12.30
C GLN A 222 -4.43 29.03 -10.81
N THR A 223 -5.50 28.89 -10.03
CA THR A 223 -5.40 28.51 -8.61
C THR A 223 -4.72 27.17 -8.43
N LEU A 224 -5.16 26.14 -9.18
CA LEU A 224 -4.53 24.82 -9.15
C LEU A 224 -3.03 24.89 -9.51
N ARG A 225 -2.67 25.72 -10.50
CA ARG A 225 -1.26 25.93 -10.89
C ARG A 225 -0.46 26.59 -9.77
N ARG A 226 -1.01 27.62 -9.13
CA ARG A 226 -0.37 28.33 -8.02
C ARG A 226 -0.13 27.40 -6.82
N VAL A 227 -1.14 26.64 -6.43
CA VAL A 227 -1.06 25.71 -5.29
C VAL A 227 0.03 24.64 -5.51
N GLN A 228 0.10 24.05 -6.71
CA GLN A 228 1.17 23.11 -7.06
C GLN A 228 2.56 23.78 -7.05
N LEU A 229 2.67 24.99 -7.59
CA LEU A 229 3.92 25.76 -7.61
C LEU A 229 4.43 26.00 -6.19
N GLU A 230 3.56 26.46 -5.30
CA GLU A 230 3.89 26.74 -3.91
C GLU A 230 4.35 25.47 -3.19
N ALA A 231 3.61 24.37 -3.33
CA ALA A 231 3.95 23.10 -2.70
C ALA A 231 5.30 22.54 -3.19
N ASP A 232 5.53 22.49 -4.50
CA ASP A 232 6.80 22.00 -5.06
C ASP A 232 7.99 22.92 -4.66
N THR A 233 7.75 24.23 -4.55
CA THR A 233 8.78 25.19 -4.11
C THR A 233 9.13 24.98 -2.64
N ILE A 234 8.12 24.83 -1.78
CA ILE A 234 8.31 24.54 -0.35
C ILE A 234 9.08 23.23 -0.18
N ALA A 235 8.70 22.18 -0.91
CA ALA A 235 9.38 20.88 -0.87
C ALA A 235 10.86 21.00 -1.26
N GLU A 236 11.18 21.78 -2.30
CA GLU A 236 12.56 22.03 -2.73
C GLU A 236 13.36 22.83 -1.71
N VAL A 237 12.76 23.85 -1.08
CA VAL A 237 13.40 24.61 0.01
C VAL A 237 13.72 23.66 1.18
N VAL A 238 12.75 22.86 1.62
CA VAL A 238 12.93 21.88 2.70
C VAL A 238 14.02 20.87 2.36
N ARG A 239 14.05 20.35 1.12
CA ARG A 239 15.08 19.41 0.66
C ARG A 239 16.48 20.00 0.78
N ARG A 240 16.70 21.22 0.27
CA ARG A 240 18.01 21.90 0.35
C ARG A 240 18.43 22.20 1.79
N HIS A 241 17.47 22.59 2.64
CA HIS A 241 17.74 22.78 4.07
C HIS A 241 18.18 21.48 4.74
N ARG A 242 17.47 20.37 4.52
CA ARG A 242 17.84 19.05 5.06
C ARG A 242 19.21 18.59 4.58
N GLU A 243 19.57 18.84 3.32
CA GLU A 243 20.90 18.52 2.79
C GLU A 243 22.00 19.34 3.47
N ARG A 244 21.76 20.65 3.64
CA ARG A 244 22.68 21.53 4.36
C ARG A 244 22.85 21.09 5.82
N GLU A 245 21.77 20.76 6.51
CA GLU A 245 21.83 20.27 7.90
C GLU A 245 22.64 18.97 8.00
N ARG A 246 22.46 18.03 7.05
CA ARG A 246 23.25 16.80 7.01
C ARG A 246 24.75 17.09 6.87
N GLN A 247 25.11 18.05 6.01
CA GLN A 247 26.50 18.47 5.83
C GLN A 247 27.06 19.10 7.11
N LEU A 248 26.31 20.02 7.73
CA LEU A 248 26.74 20.69 8.97
C LEU A 248 26.86 19.72 10.15
N LYS A 249 25.97 18.73 10.25
CA LYS A 249 26.09 17.63 11.23
C LYS A 249 27.36 16.81 11.00
N ALA A 250 27.70 16.52 9.75
CA ALA A 250 28.93 15.79 9.43
C ALA A 250 30.19 16.58 9.79
N THR A 251 30.16 17.90 9.70
CA THR A 251 31.27 18.80 10.07
C THR A 251 31.23 19.28 11.53
N GLN A 252 30.32 18.74 12.36
CA GLN A 252 30.09 19.15 13.76
C GLN A 252 29.91 20.67 13.93
N THR A 253 29.40 21.34 12.90
CA THR A 253 29.18 22.78 12.92
C THR A 253 27.81 23.08 13.54
N PRO A 254 27.72 23.97 14.53
CA PRO A 254 26.44 24.39 15.08
C PRO A 254 25.53 24.93 13.98
N PHE A 255 24.25 24.57 14.01
CA PHE A 255 23.25 25.08 13.08
C PHE A 255 21.91 25.26 13.82
N GLU A 256 21.13 26.23 13.37
CA GLU A 256 19.75 26.41 13.83
C GLU A 256 18.83 25.47 13.03
N PRO A 257 18.02 24.63 13.70
CA PRO A 257 17.07 23.76 13.01
C PRO A 257 16.12 24.56 12.13
N PHE A 258 15.93 24.10 10.90
CA PHE A 258 14.95 24.72 10.02
C PHE A 258 13.52 24.36 10.46
N ASP A 259 12.69 25.37 10.68
CA ASP A 259 11.27 25.23 10.96
C ASP A 259 10.46 25.35 9.66
N PRO A 260 9.96 24.24 9.10
CA PRO A 260 9.22 24.23 7.84
C PRO A 260 7.90 24.99 7.93
N ASP A 261 7.29 25.04 9.13
CA ASP A 261 5.97 25.62 9.32
C ASP A 261 6.00 27.13 9.08
N ARG A 262 7.16 27.78 9.19
CA ARG A 262 7.33 29.19 8.82
C ARG A 262 7.14 29.47 7.33
N LEU A 263 7.31 28.46 6.47
CA LEU A 263 7.07 28.62 5.04
C LEU A 263 5.58 28.69 4.70
N SER A 264 4.69 28.18 5.55
CA SER A 264 3.24 28.26 5.36
C SER A 264 2.78 29.73 5.25
N ILE A 265 3.39 30.62 6.04
CA ILE A 265 3.11 32.07 6.04
C ILE A 265 3.42 32.72 4.69
N ALA A 266 4.34 32.14 3.92
CA ALA A 266 4.72 32.66 2.60
C ALA A 266 3.75 32.23 1.48
N ARG A 267 2.76 31.35 1.74
CA ARG A 267 1.77 30.94 0.75
C ARG A 267 0.93 32.12 0.25
N GLY A 268 0.65 32.15 -1.05
CA GLY A 268 -0.02 33.26 -1.71
C GLY A 268 0.82 34.54 -1.86
N SER A 269 2.08 34.55 -1.42
CA SER A 269 2.99 35.70 -1.60
C SER A 269 3.81 35.59 -2.89
N SER A 270 4.33 36.73 -3.37
CA SER A 270 5.27 36.73 -4.51
C SER A 270 6.60 36.05 -4.18
N VAL A 271 6.93 35.90 -2.89
CA VAL A 271 8.20 35.30 -2.42
C VAL A 271 8.34 33.87 -2.93
N LEU A 272 7.28 33.06 -2.87
CA LEU A 272 7.34 31.67 -3.36
C LEU A 272 7.43 31.61 -4.89
N ILE A 273 6.85 32.58 -5.61
CA ILE A 273 6.98 32.68 -7.08
C ILE A 273 8.42 33.00 -7.46
N GLU A 274 9.03 33.99 -6.80
CA GLU A 274 10.43 34.36 -7.03
C GLU A 274 11.39 33.23 -6.62
N ALA A 275 11.12 32.56 -5.50
CA ALA A 275 11.89 31.39 -5.07
C ALA A 275 11.79 30.26 -6.10
N ASN A 276 10.59 29.97 -6.62
CA ASN A 276 10.39 28.97 -7.66
C ASN A 276 11.24 29.28 -8.90
N GLN A 277 11.22 30.52 -9.40
CA GLN A 277 12.02 30.91 -10.58
C GLN A 277 13.52 30.69 -10.38
N ARG A 278 14.02 30.84 -9.15
CA ARG A 278 15.43 30.63 -8.82
C ARG A 278 15.76 29.15 -8.58
N LEU A 279 14.89 28.43 -7.90
CA LEU A 279 15.16 27.05 -7.44
C LEU A 279 14.76 26.00 -8.48
N LEU A 280 13.71 26.28 -9.26
CA LEU A 280 13.05 25.38 -10.19
C LEU A 280 12.73 26.12 -11.52
N PRO A 281 13.72 26.61 -12.28
CA PRO A 281 13.51 27.45 -13.46
C PRO A 281 12.74 26.76 -14.60
N GLU A 282 12.78 25.43 -14.67
CA GLU A 282 12.06 24.64 -15.67
C GLU A 282 10.77 23.99 -15.12
N TRP A 283 10.24 24.54 -14.01
CA TRP A 283 9.08 23.96 -13.33
C TRP A 283 7.86 23.84 -14.25
N LYS A 284 7.20 22.68 -14.16
CA LYS A 284 5.97 22.37 -14.87
C LYS A 284 4.97 21.80 -13.87
N PRO A 285 3.70 22.24 -13.88
CA PRO A 285 2.69 21.67 -13.00
C PRO A 285 2.45 20.20 -13.36
N ARG A 286 2.23 19.37 -12.34
CA ARG A 286 1.83 17.96 -12.51
C ARG A 286 0.49 17.89 -13.25
N HIS A 287 -0.46 18.75 -12.86
CA HIS A 287 -1.77 18.90 -13.48
C HIS A 287 -1.90 20.27 -14.15
N LYS A 288 -1.95 20.27 -15.49
CA LYS A 288 -2.19 21.48 -16.31
C LYS A 288 -3.66 21.91 -16.36
N LYS A 289 -4.57 20.99 -16.03
CA LYS A 289 -6.04 21.16 -16.02
C LYS A 289 -6.58 20.46 -14.78
N LEU A 290 -7.78 20.83 -14.36
CA LEU A 290 -8.49 20.16 -13.26
C LEU A 290 -8.61 18.65 -13.58
N PRO A 291 -8.06 17.76 -12.72
CA PRO A 291 -7.95 16.35 -13.08
C PRO A 291 -9.20 15.53 -12.75
N PHE A 292 -10.14 16.06 -11.96
CA PHE A 292 -11.29 15.34 -11.39
C PHE A 292 -12.14 14.57 -12.42
N ALA A 293 -12.52 15.22 -13.52
CA ALA A 293 -13.27 14.57 -14.59
C ALA A 293 -12.45 13.51 -15.35
N SER A 294 -11.13 13.68 -15.43
CA SER A 294 -10.23 12.67 -15.98
C SER A 294 -10.15 11.46 -15.05
N TRP A 295 -9.97 11.69 -13.75
CA TRP A 295 -9.92 10.64 -12.74
C TRP A 295 -11.20 9.80 -12.71
N ARG A 296 -12.39 10.41 -12.71
CA ARG A 296 -13.66 9.67 -12.79
C ARG A 296 -13.76 8.79 -14.04
N ARG A 297 -13.32 9.30 -15.20
CA ARG A 297 -13.28 8.51 -16.44
C ARG A 297 -12.29 7.36 -16.37
N GLN A 298 -11.13 7.56 -15.75
CA GLN A 298 -10.13 6.51 -15.56
C GLN A 298 -10.62 5.44 -14.57
N ALA A 299 -11.21 5.85 -13.44
CA ALA A 299 -11.84 4.96 -12.48
C ALA A 299 -12.95 4.12 -13.12
N ALA A 300 -13.82 4.74 -13.93
CA ALA A 300 -14.88 4.01 -14.64
C ALA A 300 -14.36 2.93 -15.59
N LYS A 301 -13.14 3.08 -16.15
CA LYS A 301 -12.53 2.06 -17.00
C LYS A 301 -12.14 0.78 -16.25
N LEU A 302 -11.96 0.84 -14.92
CA LEU A 302 -11.68 -0.35 -14.11
C LEU A 302 -12.81 -1.38 -14.18
N ARG A 303 -14.03 -0.96 -14.55
CA ARG A 303 -15.19 -1.82 -14.71
C ARG A 303 -15.20 -2.65 -15.99
N LEU A 304 -14.30 -2.36 -16.95
CA LEU A 304 -14.35 -2.93 -18.31
C LEU A 304 -13.77 -4.34 -18.44
N GLY A 305 -13.76 -5.14 -17.36
CA GLY A 305 -13.33 -6.54 -17.40
C GLY A 305 -11.84 -6.74 -17.66
N MET A 306 -11.00 -5.84 -17.17
CA MET A 306 -9.54 -6.02 -17.15
C MET A 306 -9.15 -7.15 -16.16
N ASP A 307 -7.97 -7.74 -16.36
CA ASP A 307 -7.37 -8.64 -15.38
C ASP A 307 -7.24 -7.99 -13.99
N ASP A 308 -7.49 -8.75 -12.92
CA ASP A 308 -7.55 -8.24 -11.54
C ASP A 308 -6.27 -7.49 -11.12
N LEU A 309 -5.10 -7.97 -11.54
CA LEU A 309 -3.82 -7.35 -11.19
C LEU A 309 -3.59 -6.06 -11.99
N ALA A 310 -4.04 -6.04 -13.24
CA ALA A 310 -4.05 -4.80 -14.03
C ALA A 310 -5.01 -3.76 -13.45
N VAL A 311 -6.17 -4.19 -12.96
CA VAL A 311 -7.13 -3.34 -12.23
C VAL A 311 -6.50 -2.77 -10.96
N LEU A 312 -5.85 -3.62 -10.15
CA LEU A 312 -5.12 -3.19 -8.95
C LEU A 312 -4.05 -2.16 -9.26
N ASP A 313 -3.28 -2.36 -10.34
CA ASP A 313 -2.22 -1.43 -10.74
C ASP A 313 -2.73 -0.06 -11.15
N CYS A 314 -3.79 -0.04 -11.97
CA CYS A 314 -4.46 1.20 -12.37
C CYS A 314 -5.08 1.90 -11.16
N TYR A 315 -5.71 1.14 -10.25
CA TYR A 315 -6.26 1.67 -9.02
C TYR A 315 -5.19 2.31 -8.14
N ALA A 316 -4.09 1.61 -7.85
CA ALA A 316 -3.01 2.12 -7.00
C ALA A 316 -2.36 3.39 -7.54
N ARG A 317 -2.13 3.47 -8.87
CA ARG A 317 -1.60 4.68 -9.51
C ARG A 317 -2.55 5.86 -9.39
N LEU A 318 -3.83 5.64 -9.68
CA LEU A 318 -4.82 6.71 -9.65
C LEU A 318 -5.14 7.16 -8.22
N HIS A 319 -5.15 6.24 -7.26
CA HIS A 319 -5.28 6.55 -5.83
C HIS A 319 -4.11 7.44 -5.38
N GLN A 320 -2.86 7.09 -5.72
CA GLN A 320 -1.70 7.92 -5.43
C GLN A 320 -1.77 9.31 -6.08
N GLU A 321 -2.25 9.42 -7.33
CA GLU A 321 -2.44 10.73 -7.98
C GLU A 321 -3.43 11.63 -7.23
N ILE A 322 -4.50 11.04 -6.67
CA ILE A 322 -5.48 11.77 -5.87
C ILE A 322 -4.86 12.20 -4.54
N ASP A 323 -4.16 11.28 -3.86
CA ASP A 323 -3.50 11.54 -2.58
C ASP A 323 -2.43 12.63 -2.69
N ASP A 324 -1.62 12.60 -3.74
CA ASP A 324 -0.62 13.64 -4.02
C ASP A 324 -1.27 15.03 -4.13
N LEU A 325 -2.43 15.14 -4.77
CA LEU A 325 -3.12 16.43 -4.88
C LEU A 325 -3.78 16.83 -3.56
N ASP A 326 -4.41 15.89 -2.85
CA ASP A 326 -5.04 16.14 -1.56
C ASP A 326 -4.01 16.67 -0.54
N GLU A 327 -2.80 16.07 -0.50
CA GLU A 327 -1.69 16.54 0.34
C GLU A 327 -1.28 17.98 -0.01
N VAL A 328 -1.15 18.27 -1.31
CA VAL A 328 -0.80 19.60 -1.82
C VAL A 328 -1.87 20.65 -1.48
N MET A 329 -3.14 20.26 -1.40
CA MET A 329 -4.27 21.15 -1.11
C MET A 329 -4.55 21.34 0.38
N ALA A 330 -4.07 20.46 1.26
CA ALA A 330 -4.43 20.43 2.67
C ALA A 330 -4.17 21.77 3.39
N GLU A 331 -2.95 22.30 3.30
CA GLU A 331 -2.60 23.60 3.91
C GLU A 331 -3.38 24.78 3.30
N PRO A 332 -3.43 24.96 1.96
CA PRO A 332 -4.25 26.02 1.35
C PRO A 332 -5.72 26.02 1.78
N ILE A 333 -6.32 24.84 1.97
CA ILE A 333 -7.70 24.71 2.46
C ILE A 333 -7.80 25.22 3.90
N GLN A 334 -6.87 24.81 4.77
CA GLN A 334 -6.82 25.28 6.15
C GLN A 334 -6.63 26.81 6.23
N ASP A 335 -5.76 27.37 5.40
CA ASP A 335 -5.54 28.81 5.30
C ASP A 335 -6.82 29.55 4.88
N MET A 336 -7.59 28.97 3.95
CA MET A 336 -8.84 29.56 3.49
C MET A 336 -9.91 29.56 4.59
N TYR A 337 -10.01 28.48 5.36
CA TYR A 337 -10.90 28.44 6.53
C TYR A 337 -10.52 29.49 7.58
N GLY A 338 -9.23 29.63 7.89
CA GLY A 338 -8.75 30.66 8.82
C GLY A 338 -9.06 32.07 8.33
N TRP A 339 -8.93 32.32 7.03
CA TRP A 339 -9.29 33.60 6.43
C TRP A 339 -10.80 33.89 6.51
N HIS A 340 -11.65 32.90 6.24
CA HIS A 340 -13.10 33.05 6.37
C HIS A 340 -13.53 33.37 7.80
N GLN A 341 -13.00 32.64 8.80
CA GLN A 341 -13.25 32.91 10.21
C GLN A 341 -12.88 34.35 10.58
N TYR A 342 -11.70 34.81 10.15
CA TYR A 342 -11.25 36.18 10.39
C TYR A 342 -12.19 37.23 9.78
N GLN A 343 -12.73 36.99 8.57
CA GLN A 343 -13.71 37.90 7.97
C GLN A 343 -15.04 37.92 8.74
N GLU A 344 -15.48 36.78 9.26
CA GLU A 344 -16.70 36.68 10.08
C GLU A 344 -16.54 37.44 11.40
N ASP A 345 -15.40 37.26 12.08
CA ASP A 345 -15.09 37.97 13.33
C ASP A 345 -15.09 39.49 13.12
N LEU A 346 -14.43 39.98 12.06
CA LEU A 346 -14.45 41.41 11.69
C LEU A 346 -15.86 41.94 11.38
N ALA A 347 -16.73 41.10 10.83
CA ALA A 347 -18.11 41.47 10.52
C ALA A 347 -18.99 41.52 11.79
N MET A 348 -18.70 40.67 12.77
CA MET A 348 -19.36 40.67 14.08
C MET A 348 -18.96 41.87 14.93
N ASP A 349 -17.67 42.24 14.96
CA ASP A 349 -17.18 43.42 15.70
C ASP A 349 -17.72 44.76 15.18
N ARG A 350 -18.25 44.79 13.95
CA ARG A 350 -18.84 45.97 13.32
C ARG A 350 -20.36 46.10 13.52
N ARG A 351 -20.99 45.11 14.17
CA ARG A 351 -22.42 45.13 14.53
C ARG A 351 -22.58 45.55 15.97
#